data_AF-A0A843KG43-F1
#
_entry.id   AF-A0A843KG43-F1
#
_cell.length_a   1.000
_cell.length_b   1.000
_cell.length_c   1.000
_cell.angle_alpha   90.00
_cell.angle_beta   90.00
_cell.angle_gamma   90.00
#
_symmetry.space_group_name_H-M   'P 1'
#
loop_
_entity.id
_entity.type
_entity.pdbx_description
1 polymer ?
#
loop_
_entity_poly.entity_id
_entity_poly.type
_entity_poly.pdbx_seq_one_letter_code
_entity_poly.pdbx_strand_id
1 'polypeptide(L)'
;MDSNNKRKRPMNHNYLKCYWLFVLLAALILAETITQADGQQVLFELVTLKPAYDETFANDIQHILESYHWSNPYTTGNFSCTDTSMYIVLLLERYGYRASCMTDWGPDNRSLNDDPVGHMWVAVNNPRHNESWIFIDGNGGFYPDKKPLPNSIGQIIYGDIYRTGYIISNPLEYLAKYDSNPRQSWRQQYSLNDSNAPKPNTP
;
A
#
# COMPACT_ATOMS: atom_id res chain seq x y z
N MET A 1 58.67 26.17 57.68
CA MET A 1 57.68 27.23 57.47
C MET A 1 57.24 27.11 56.01
N ASP A 2 56.04 26.73 55.61
CA ASP A 2 54.77 26.49 56.30
C ASP A 2 53.97 25.42 55.57
N SER A 3 53.23 24.62 56.33
CA SER A 3 52.25 23.65 55.85
C SER A 3 51.02 24.35 55.28
N ASN A 4 50.52 23.95 54.11
CA ASN A 4 49.15 24.28 53.72
C ASN A 4 48.39 23.05 53.19
N ASN A 5 47.78 22.37 54.16
CA ASN A 5 46.94 21.20 54.01
C ASN A 5 45.53 21.65 53.58
N LYS A 6 45.24 21.70 52.27
CA LYS A 6 43.88 22.00 51.78
C LYS A 6 42.97 20.78 51.97
N ARG A 7 42.18 20.80 53.05
CA ARG A 7 41.04 19.89 53.26
C ARG A 7 40.08 19.95 52.07
N LYS A 8 39.92 18.84 51.33
CA LYS A 8 38.81 18.66 50.39
C LYS A 8 37.51 18.62 51.22
N ARG A 9 36.62 19.59 50.99
CA ARG A 9 35.28 19.58 51.59
C ARG A 9 34.49 18.40 50.99
N PRO A 10 33.77 17.60 51.80
CA PRO A 10 32.88 16.58 51.27
C PRO A 10 31.78 17.24 50.46
N MET A 11 31.61 16.81 49.21
CA MET A 11 30.46 17.20 48.40
C MET A 11 29.18 16.78 49.13
N ASN A 12 28.33 17.76 49.37
CA ASN A 12 27.12 17.65 50.16
C ASN A 12 26.15 16.65 49.48
N HIS A 13 25.90 15.51 50.12
CA HIS A 13 25.13 14.37 49.60
C HIS A 13 23.73 14.72 49.07
N ASN A 14 23.19 15.88 49.44
CA ASN A 14 21.90 16.37 48.97
C ASN A 14 21.89 16.73 47.48
N TYR A 15 22.99 17.23 46.91
CA TYR A 15 23.04 17.58 45.48
C TYR A 15 23.09 16.34 44.57
N LEU A 16 23.73 15.26 45.04
CA LEU A 16 23.79 14.01 44.29
C LEU A 16 22.40 13.34 44.23
N LYS A 17 21.64 13.39 45.32
CA LYS A 17 20.26 12.88 45.36
C LYS A 17 19.31 13.66 44.44
N CYS A 18 19.42 15.00 44.40
CA CYS A 18 18.63 15.82 43.48
C CYS A 18 18.98 15.55 42.01
N TYR A 19 20.26 15.32 41.69
CA TYR A 19 20.70 14.96 40.35
C TYR A 19 20.12 13.61 39.90
N TRP A 20 20.16 12.59 40.76
CA TRP A 20 19.55 11.29 40.47
C TRP A 20 18.03 11.39 40.32
N LEU A 21 17.35 12.22 41.12
CA LEU A 21 15.90 12.45 40.98
C LEU A 21 15.57 13.13 39.66
N PHE A 22 16.37 14.10 39.21
CA PHE A 22 16.21 14.77 37.93
C PHE A 22 16.45 13.82 36.75
N VAL A 23 17.46 12.96 36.83
CA VAL A 23 17.74 11.94 35.81
C VAL A 23 16.60 10.93 35.73
N LEU A 24 16.03 10.52 36.87
CA LEU A 24 14.89 9.59 36.91
C LEU A 24 13.61 10.23 36.35
N LEU A 25 13.33 11.50 36.66
CA LEU A 25 12.22 12.24 36.08
C LEU A 25 12.38 12.44 34.57
N ALA A 26 13.59 12.78 34.11
CA ALA A 26 13.87 12.92 32.68
C ALA A 26 13.75 11.57 31.93
N ALA A 27 14.16 10.47 32.55
CA ALA A 27 13.98 9.13 31.99
C ALA A 27 12.50 8.70 31.95
N LEU A 28 11.68 9.11 32.93
CA LEU A 28 10.23 8.85 32.92
C LEU A 28 9.52 9.70 31.85
N ILE A 29 9.90 10.96 31.66
CA ILE A 29 9.35 11.82 30.59
C ILE A 29 9.77 11.30 29.19
N LEU A 30 10.99 10.78 29.06
CA LEU A 30 11.44 10.12 27.83
C LEU A 30 10.77 8.75 27.60
N ALA A 31 10.46 8.01 28.66
CA ALA A 31 9.73 6.75 28.55
C ALA A 31 8.25 6.96 28.19
N GLU A 32 7.59 7.98 28.75
CA GLU A 32 6.20 8.33 28.40
C GLU A 32 6.07 8.89 26.98
N THR A 33 7.11 9.52 26.43
CA THR A 33 7.13 9.96 25.02
C THR A 33 7.43 8.84 24.02
N ILE A 34 7.92 7.68 24.48
CA ILE A 34 8.17 6.51 23.63
C ILE A 34 6.94 5.56 23.60
N THR A 35 6.01 5.68 24.55
CA THR A 35 4.80 4.84 24.61
C THR A 35 3.52 5.54 24.14
N GLN A 36 3.63 6.54 23.27
CA GLN A 36 2.47 7.15 22.62
C GLN A 36 2.73 7.53 21.15
N ALA A 37 3.39 6.64 20.41
CA ALA A 37 3.11 6.49 18.98
C ALA A 37 2.21 5.25 18.85
N ASP A 38 0.94 5.41 19.21
CA ASP A 38 -0.10 4.54 18.66
C ASP A 38 -0.08 4.84 17.15
N GLY A 39 0.70 4.05 16.43
CA GLY A 39 1.12 4.31 15.07
C GLY A 39 -0.09 4.28 14.18
N GLN A 40 -0.72 5.45 13.98
CA GLN A 40 -1.70 5.63 12.93
C GLN A 40 -1.00 5.30 11.62
N GLN A 41 -1.24 4.08 11.12
CA GLN A 41 -0.70 3.62 9.87
C GLN A 41 -1.10 4.63 8.81
N VAL A 42 -0.11 5.21 8.12
CA VAL A 42 -0.38 6.20 7.08
C VAL A 42 -1.08 5.46 5.94
N LEU A 43 -2.35 5.80 5.71
CA LEU A 43 -3.19 5.13 4.71
C LEU A 43 -2.62 5.24 3.28
N PHE A 44 -1.95 6.37 3.00
CA PHE A 44 -1.33 6.68 1.71
C PHE A 44 0.18 6.87 1.88
N GLU A 45 0.98 6.01 1.28
CA GLU A 45 2.43 6.16 1.22
C GLU A 45 2.87 6.49 -0.20
N LEU A 46 3.41 7.69 -0.43
CA LEU A 46 3.93 8.07 -1.75
C LEU A 46 5.22 7.30 -2.04
N VAL A 47 5.23 6.52 -3.12
CA VAL A 47 6.36 5.69 -3.50
C VAL A 47 6.70 5.83 -4.98
N THR A 48 7.94 5.50 -5.32
CA THR A 48 8.40 5.22 -6.68
C THR A 48 8.98 3.81 -6.70
N LEU A 49 8.26 2.88 -7.33
CA LEU A 49 8.63 1.47 -7.42
C LEU A 49 9.50 1.21 -8.66
N LYS A 50 10.46 0.29 -8.54
CA LYS A 50 11.31 -0.12 -9.66
C LYS A 50 10.54 -1.13 -10.53
N PRO A 51 10.36 -0.89 -11.85
CA PRO A 51 9.71 -1.85 -12.72
C PRO A 51 10.46 -3.19 -12.80
N ALA A 52 9.73 -4.29 -12.91
CA ALA A 52 10.25 -5.61 -13.26
C ALA A 52 10.25 -5.80 -14.77
N TYR A 53 11.35 -6.36 -15.30
CA TYR A 53 11.51 -6.71 -16.72
C TYR A 53 11.62 -8.23 -16.89
N ASP A 54 10.99 -8.99 -16.00
CA ASP A 54 11.03 -10.44 -15.95
C ASP A 54 9.83 -11.02 -16.71
N GLU A 55 10.08 -11.45 -17.94
CA GLU A 55 9.03 -11.96 -18.83
C GLU A 55 8.31 -13.19 -18.27
N THR A 56 9.04 -14.10 -17.60
CA THR A 56 8.41 -15.29 -17.00
C THR A 56 7.43 -14.88 -15.90
N PHE A 57 7.84 -13.96 -15.01
CA PHE A 57 6.95 -13.47 -13.95
C PHE A 57 5.74 -12.72 -14.52
N ALA A 58 5.96 -11.87 -15.52
CA ALA A 58 4.87 -11.16 -16.18
C ALA A 58 3.88 -12.13 -16.86
N ASN A 59 4.38 -13.15 -17.55
CA ASN A 59 3.55 -14.15 -18.22
C ASN A 59 2.75 -14.99 -17.21
N ASP A 60 3.34 -15.38 -16.07
CA ASP A 60 2.63 -16.11 -15.02
C ASP A 60 1.46 -15.30 -14.46
N ILE A 61 1.70 -14.01 -14.20
CA ILE A 61 0.66 -13.10 -13.69
C ILE A 61 -0.42 -12.86 -14.74
N GLN A 62 -0.04 -12.58 -15.99
CA GLN A 62 -0.98 -12.37 -17.07
C GLN A 62 -1.84 -13.61 -17.32
N HIS A 63 -1.26 -14.81 -17.26
CA HIS A 63 -1.98 -16.07 -17.39
C HIS A 63 -3.03 -16.26 -16.28
N ILE A 64 -2.70 -15.90 -15.03
CA ILE A 64 -3.69 -15.89 -13.94
C ILE A 64 -4.83 -14.94 -14.29
N LEU A 65 -4.54 -13.68 -14.63
CA LEU A 65 -5.58 -12.69 -14.94
C LEU A 65 -6.50 -13.14 -16.08
N GLU A 66 -5.94 -13.74 -17.14
CA GLU A 66 -6.70 -14.24 -18.29
C GLU A 66 -7.57 -15.47 -17.98
N SER A 67 -7.26 -16.19 -16.91
CA SER A 67 -8.04 -17.35 -16.48
C SER A 67 -9.28 -16.97 -15.65
N TYR A 68 -9.46 -15.67 -15.40
CA TYR A 68 -10.61 -15.14 -14.70
C TYR A 68 -11.37 -14.15 -15.57
N HIS A 69 -12.70 -14.26 -15.53
CA HIS A 69 -13.59 -13.37 -16.24
C HIS A 69 -14.70 -12.89 -15.33
N TRP A 70 -15.14 -11.65 -15.54
CA TRP A 70 -16.35 -11.16 -14.90
C TRP A 70 -17.58 -11.90 -15.42
N SER A 71 -18.48 -12.29 -14.52
CA SER A 71 -19.78 -12.90 -14.86
C SER A 71 -20.65 -12.01 -15.75
N ASN A 72 -20.45 -10.70 -15.65
CA ASN A 72 -21.07 -9.67 -16.48
C ASN A 72 -19.98 -8.76 -17.05
N PRO A 73 -20.10 -8.28 -18.29
CA PRO A 73 -19.11 -7.39 -18.87
C PRO A 73 -19.00 -6.10 -18.04
N TYR A 74 -17.77 -5.58 -17.98
CA TYR A 74 -17.50 -4.27 -17.39
C TYR A 74 -18.37 -3.19 -18.05
N THR A 75 -19.05 -2.38 -17.24
CA THR A 75 -19.75 -1.18 -17.70
C THR A 75 -19.36 0.01 -16.83
N THR A 76 -18.77 1.02 -17.47
CA THR A 76 -18.35 2.28 -16.82
C THR A 76 -19.53 2.90 -16.07
N GLY A 77 -19.32 3.30 -14.81
CA GLY A 77 -20.34 3.92 -13.95
C GLY A 77 -20.94 2.99 -12.90
N ASN A 78 -20.88 1.67 -13.10
CA ASN A 78 -21.32 0.65 -12.13
C ASN A 78 -20.16 -0.21 -11.60
N PHE A 79 -18.95 -0.09 -12.12
CA PHE A 79 -17.78 -0.83 -11.65
C PHE A 79 -16.56 0.07 -11.84
N SER A 80 -15.78 0.31 -10.80
CA SER A 80 -14.70 1.32 -10.83
C SER A 80 -13.29 0.69 -10.89
N CYS A 81 -12.28 1.51 -11.18
CA CYS A 81 -10.87 1.11 -11.06
C CYS A 81 -10.49 0.69 -9.63
N THR A 82 -11.19 1.22 -8.62
CA THR A 82 -11.05 0.81 -7.22
C THR A 82 -11.52 -0.63 -7.01
N ASP A 83 -12.71 -0.97 -7.51
CA ASP A 83 -13.28 -2.31 -7.35
C ASP A 83 -12.40 -3.37 -8.01
N THR A 84 -12.03 -3.15 -9.28
CA THR A 84 -11.18 -4.09 -10.03
C THR A 84 -9.84 -4.29 -9.36
N SER A 85 -9.18 -3.22 -8.93
CA SER A 85 -7.86 -3.31 -8.28
C SER A 85 -7.92 -4.13 -7.00
N MET A 86 -8.96 -3.97 -6.19
CA MET A 86 -9.13 -4.77 -4.98
C MET A 86 -9.35 -6.25 -5.26
N TYR A 87 -10.16 -6.59 -6.27
CA TYR A 87 -10.32 -7.99 -6.68
C TYR A 87 -9.02 -8.61 -7.18
N ILE A 88 -8.24 -7.87 -7.97
CA ILE A 88 -6.94 -8.33 -8.47
C ILE A 88 -5.96 -8.58 -7.31
N VAL A 89 -5.89 -7.67 -6.32
CA VAL A 89 -5.05 -7.87 -5.13
C VAL A 89 -5.43 -9.15 -4.40
N LEU A 90 -6.71 -9.31 -4.05
CA LEU A 90 -7.19 -10.51 -3.32
C LEU A 90 -6.95 -11.80 -4.12
N LEU A 91 -7.12 -11.74 -5.44
CA LEU A 91 -6.83 -12.85 -6.32
C LEU A 91 -5.35 -13.22 -6.26
N LEU A 92 -4.45 -12.27 -6.48
CA LEU A 92 -3.01 -12.54 -6.54
C LEU A 92 -2.43 -12.95 -5.18
N GLU A 93 -2.96 -12.41 -4.08
CA GLU A 93 -2.63 -12.87 -2.72
C GLU A 93 -2.99 -14.35 -2.52
N ARG A 94 -4.11 -14.82 -3.08
CA ARG A 94 -4.48 -16.25 -3.06
C ARG A 94 -3.46 -17.12 -3.80
N TYR A 95 -2.76 -16.57 -4.79
CA TYR A 95 -1.65 -17.24 -5.49
C TYR A 95 -0.29 -17.06 -4.78
N GLY A 96 -0.24 -16.41 -3.62
CA GLY A 96 0.98 -16.19 -2.84
C GLY A 96 1.82 -15.00 -3.30
N TYR A 97 1.28 -14.13 -4.16
CA TYR A 97 1.96 -12.90 -4.57
C TYR A 97 1.69 -11.78 -3.58
N ARG A 98 2.70 -10.93 -3.36
CA ARG A 98 2.54 -9.67 -2.63
C ARG A 98 2.03 -8.60 -3.60
N ALA A 99 0.75 -8.28 -3.51
CA ALA A 99 0.10 -7.27 -4.33
C ALA A 99 -0.40 -6.10 -3.46
N SER A 100 -0.50 -4.90 -4.04
CA SER A 100 -1.03 -3.74 -3.34
C SER A 100 -1.72 -2.79 -4.32
N CYS A 101 -2.82 -2.16 -3.88
CA CYS A 101 -3.42 -1.08 -4.64
C CYS A 101 -2.52 0.15 -4.60
N MET A 102 -2.41 0.82 -5.74
CA MET A 102 -1.76 2.12 -5.91
C MET A 102 -2.73 3.10 -6.55
N THR A 103 -2.62 4.38 -6.20
CA THR A 103 -3.43 5.44 -6.80
C THR A 103 -2.61 6.70 -7.01
N ASP A 104 -2.99 7.52 -7.98
CA ASP A 104 -2.46 8.87 -8.14
C ASP A 104 -3.19 9.87 -7.24
N TRP A 105 -4.28 9.47 -6.57
CA TRP A 105 -5.07 10.33 -5.71
C TRP A 105 -4.58 10.28 -4.25
N GLY A 106 -4.01 11.39 -3.79
CA GLY A 106 -3.47 11.52 -2.44
C GLY A 106 -4.49 11.89 -1.36
N PRO A 107 -4.06 11.94 -0.08
CA PRO A 107 -4.93 12.18 1.08
C PRO A 107 -5.67 13.53 1.06
N ASP A 108 -5.15 14.53 0.33
CA ASP A 108 -5.74 15.86 0.19
C ASP A 108 -6.77 15.95 -0.95
N ASN A 109 -7.21 14.80 -1.45
CA ASN A 109 -8.06 14.69 -2.63
C ASN A 109 -7.47 15.47 -3.83
N ARG A 110 -6.16 15.33 -4.07
CA ARG A 110 -5.48 15.80 -5.30
C ARG A 110 -4.80 14.65 -6.05
N SER A 111 -4.93 14.62 -7.37
CA SER A 111 -4.17 13.73 -8.26
C SER A 111 -2.72 14.22 -8.37
N LEU A 112 -1.76 13.29 -8.42
CA LEU A 112 -0.35 13.58 -8.74
C LEU A 112 -0.15 14.10 -10.16
N ASN A 113 -1.09 13.82 -11.07
CA ASN A 113 -0.98 14.12 -12.50
C ASN A 113 -1.98 15.20 -12.96
N ASP A 114 -2.57 15.96 -12.02
CA ASP A 114 -3.65 16.92 -12.27
C ASP A 114 -4.87 16.30 -13.01
N ASP A 115 -5.05 14.98 -12.89
CA ASP A 115 -6.20 14.28 -13.47
C ASP A 115 -7.46 14.55 -12.63
N PRO A 116 -8.56 15.04 -13.23
CA PRO A 116 -9.79 15.35 -12.50
C PRO A 116 -10.57 14.11 -12.01
N VAL A 117 -10.27 12.90 -12.52
CA VAL A 117 -11.05 11.68 -12.26
C VAL A 117 -10.30 10.67 -11.38
N GLY A 118 -8.96 10.77 -11.31
CA GLY A 118 -8.08 9.90 -10.52
C GLY A 118 -8.19 8.40 -10.84
N HIS A 119 -7.11 7.67 -10.63
CA HIS A 119 -7.02 6.27 -11.06
C HIS A 119 -6.41 5.38 -9.99
N MET A 120 -6.86 4.12 -9.97
CA MET A 120 -6.30 3.06 -9.13
C MET A 120 -5.81 1.91 -10.01
N TRP A 121 -4.63 1.41 -9.69
CA TRP A 121 -4.00 0.26 -10.32
C TRP A 121 -3.42 -0.67 -9.24
N VAL A 122 -2.88 -1.82 -9.66
CA VAL A 122 -2.23 -2.77 -8.75
C VAL A 122 -0.74 -2.84 -9.02
N ALA A 123 0.07 -2.84 -7.98
CA ALA A 123 1.48 -3.20 -8.03
C ALA A 123 1.69 -4.60 -7.45
N VAL A 124 2.48 -5.43 -8.12
CA VAL A 124 2.79 -6.80 -7.68
C VAL A 124 4.29 -6.98 -7.61
N ASN A 125 4.78 -7.39 -6.45
CA ASN A 125 6.20 -7.61 -6.21
C ASN A 125 6.68 -8.89 -6.89
N ASN A 126 7.83 -8.83 -7.57
CA ASN A 126 8.47 -10.03 -8.09
C ASN A 126 9.15 -10.79 -6.94
N PRO A 127 8.71 -12.02 -6.61
CA PRO A 127 9.29 -12.77 -5.49
C PRO A 127 10.75 -13.18 -5.72
N ARG A 128 11.22 -13.19 -6.97
CA ARG A 128 12.64 -13.47 -7.30
C ARG A 128 13.53 -12.24 -7.12
N HIS A 129 12.94 -11.05 -7.09
CA HIS A 129 13.63 -9.77 -7.05
C HIS A 129 12.83 -8.80 -6.19
N ASN A 130 13.04 -8.84 -4.86
CA ASN A 130 12.25 -8.13 -3.86
C ASN A 130 12.04 -6.61 -4.09
N GLU A 131 12.85 -5.97 -4.93
CA GLU A 131 12.74 -4.55 -5.25
C GLU A 131 12.02 -4.26 -6.56
N SER A 132 11.67 -5.25 -7.38
CA SER A 132 11.04 -5.04 -8.69
C SER A 132 9.55 -5.40 -8.70
N TRP A 133 8.80 -4.64 -9.50
CA TRP A 133 7.34 -4.64 -9.48
C TRP A 133 6.77 -4.61 -10.89
N ILE A 134 5.71 -5.37 -11.13
CA ILE A 134 4.85 -5.16 -12.30
C ILE A 134 3.61 -4.37 -11.88
N PHE A 135 2.99 -3.71 -12.86
CA PHE A 135 1.79 -2.92 -12.65
C PHE A 135 0.64 -3.50 -13.47
N ILE A 136 -0.56 -3.49 -12.91
CA ILE A 136 -1.77 -4.05 -13.54
C ILE A 136 -2.86 -2.98 -13.52
N ASP A 137 -3.46 -2.74 -14.68
CA ASP A 137 -4.66 -1.93 -14.80
C ASP A 137 -5.87 -2.86 -14.93
N GLY A 138 -6.81 -2.75 -13.99
CA GLY A 138 -8.00 -3.61 -13.94
C GLY A 138 -9.02 -3.37 -15.07
N ASN A 139 -8.90 -2.25 -15.80
CA ASN A 139 -9.87 -1.83 -16.82
C ASN A 139 -9.27 -1.66 -18.22
N GLY A 140 -7.97 -1.89 -18.37
CA GLY A 140 -7.30 -1.78 -19.66
C GLY A 140 -6.81 -0.37 -20.02
N GLY A 141 -6.81 0.57 -19.07
CA GLY A 141 -6.21 1.89 -19.25
C GLY A 141 -7.22 3.05 -19.20
N PHE A 142 -6.86 4.06 -18.44
CA PHE A 142 -7.50 5.37 -18.29
C PHE A 142 -7.42 6.26 -19.55
N TYR A 143 -7.64 5.72 -20.74
CA TYR A 143 -7.54 6.50 -21.98
C TYR A 143 -8.78 6.33 -22.86
N PRO A 144 -9.33 7.43 -23.41
CA PRO A 144 -10.55 7.43 -24.23
C PRO A 144 -10.51 6.48 -25.44
N ASP A 145 -9.30 6.12 -25.87
CA ASP A 145 -9.05 5.32 -27.07
C ASP A 145 -8.87 3.83 -26.77
N LYS A 146 -8.75 3.46 -25.48
CA LYS A 146 -8.62 2.05 -25.08
C LYS A 146 -10.00 1.47 -24.81
N LYS A 147 -10.34 0.44 -25.57
CA LYS A 147 -11.59 -0.32 -25.39
C LYS A 147 -11.51 -1.05 -24.04
N PRO A 148 -12.56 -1.00 -23.20
CA PRO A 148 -12.62 -1.84 -22.00
C PRO A 148 -12.44 -3.29 -22.42
N LEU A 149 -11.67 -4.05 -21.62
CA LEU A 149 -11.45 -5.47 -21.85
C LEU A 149 -12.70 -6.20 -21.37
N PRO A 150 -13.63 -6.60 -22.25
CA PRO A 150 -14.99 -6.94 -21.83
C PRO A 150 -15.04 -8.21 -20.96
N ASN A 151 -13.99 -9.04 -21.02
CA ASN A 151 -13.89 -10.29 -20.28
C ASN A 151 -12.60 -10.40 -19.45
N SER A 152 -11.66 -9.46 -19.52
CA SER A 152 -10.47 -9.53 -18.66
C SER A 152 -10.74 -8.82 -17.34
N ILE A 153 -10.13 -9.31 -16.27
CA ILE A 153 -10.16 -8.65 -14.97
C ILE A 153 -9.01 -7.64 -14.82
N GLY A 154 -8.06 -7.63 -15.75
CA GLY A 154 -6.96 -6.68 -15.82
C GLY A 154 -5.91 -7.03 -16.88
N GLN A 155 -4.94 -6.14 -17.07
CA GLN A 155 -3.78 -6.39 -17.93
C GLN A 155 -2.53 -5.80 -17.31
N ILE A 156 -1.39 -6.46 -17.52
CA ILE A 156 -0.09 -5.86 -17.21
C ILE A 156 0.11 -4.61 -18.07
N ILE A 157 0.58 -3.55 -17.43
CA ILE A 157 0.86 -2.27 -18.06
C ILE A 157 2.34 -1.94 -17.90
N TYR A 158 2.95 -1.54 -19.01
CA TYR A 158 4.32 -1.06 -19.06
C TYR A 158 4.29 0.45 -19.25
N GLY A 159 4.77 1.19 -18.26
CA GLY A 159 4.82 2.65 -18.34
C GLY A 159 5.39 3.28 -17.08
N ASP A 160 6.19 4.33 -17.27
CA ASP A 160 6.81 5.06 -16.16
C ASP A 160 5.80 5.78 -15.28
N ILE A 161 4.61 6.11 -15.81
CA ILE A 161 3.56 6.84 -15.09
C ILE A 161 2.94 6.02 -13.95
N TYR A 162 2.95 4.69 -14.04
CA TYR A 162 2.35 3.80 -13.04
C TYR A 162 3.33 3.36 -11.94
N ARG A 163 4.62 3.70 -12.11
CA ARG A 163 5.65 3.36 -11.14
C ARG A 163 5.65 4.29 -9.94
N THR A 164 5.01 5.46 -10.04
CA THR A 164 4.91 6.45 -8.96
C THR A 164 3.45 6.65 -8.59
N GLY A 165 3.16 6.59 -7.29
CA GLY A 165 1.81 6.75 -6.77
C GLY A 165 1.78 6.52 -5.27
N TYR A 166 0.61 6.65 -4.68
CA TYR A 166 0.37 6.30 -3.28
C TYR A 166 0.02 4.82 -3.17
N ILE A 167 0.80 4.04 -2.42
CA ILE A 167 0.37 2.72 -1.97
C ILE A 167 -0.71 2.90 -0.90
N ILE A 168 -1.78 2.11 -1.03
CA ILE A 168 -2.87 2.05 -0.05
C ILE A 168 -2.56 0.94 0.94
N SER A 169 -2.21 1.31 2.17
CA SER A 169 -1.80 0.35 3.21
C SER A 169 -2.96 -0.47 3.77
N ASN A 170 -4.18 0.04 3.67
CA ASN A 170 -5.41 -0.62 4.13
C ASN A 170 -6.57 -0.37 3.13
N PRO A 171 -6.79 -1.27 2.16
CA PRO A 171 -7.84 -1.11 1.16
C PRO A 171 -9.26 -0.99 1.74
N LEU A 172 -9.55 -1.66 2.86
CA LEU A 172 -10.87 -1.58 3.50
C LEU A 172 -11.11 -0.21 4.15
N GLU A 173 -10.07 0.37 4.77
CA GLU A 173 -10.13 1.72 5.31
C GLU A 173 -10.23 2.77 4.19
N TYR A 174 -9.51 2.56 3.08
CA TYR A 174 -9.64 3.41 1.89
C TYR A 174 -11.09 3.41 1.38
N LEU A 175 -11.69 2.23 1.18
CA LEU A 175 -13.11 2.14 0.79
C LEU A 175 -14.02 2.86 1.76
N ALA A 176 -13.83 2.69 3.07
CA ALA A 176 -14.70 3.30 4.07
C ALA A 176 -14.66 4.84 4.06
N LYS A 177 -13.51 5.43 3.69
CA LYS A 177 -13.29 6.89 3.73
C LYS A 177 -13.50 7.58 2.39
N TYR A 178 -13.10 6.94 1.29
CA TYR A 178 -12.96 7.59 -0.03
C TYR A 178 -13.90 7.01 -1.09
N ASP A 179 -14.40 5.78 -0.91
CA ASP A 179 -15.45 5.26 -1.78
C ASP A 179 -16.81 5.79 -1.30
N SER A 180 -17.26 6.86 -1.95
CA SER A 180 -18.58 7.47 -1.70
C SER A 180 -19.75 6.56 -2.07
N ASN A 181 -19.49 5.32 -2.53
CA ASN A 181 -20.49 4.39 -3.01
C ASN A 181 -20.58 3.14 -2.11
N PRO A 182 -21.09 3.29 -0.87
CA PRO A 182 -21.11 2.20 0.09
C PRO A 182 -22.05 1.09 -0.40
N ARG A 183 -21.46 0.00 -0.91
CA ARG A 183 -22.12 -1.30 -1.10
C ARG A 183 -23.30 -1.25 -2.08
N GLN A 184 -23.08 -0.74 -3.29
CA GLN A 184 -24.09 -0.92 -4.32
C GLN A 184 -24.31 -2.42 -4.61
N SER A 185 -25.58 -2.79 -4.78
CA SER A 185 -26.04 -4.16 -5.03
C SER A 185 -25.39 -4.82 -6.25
N TRP A 186 -24.82 -4.05 -7.18
CA TRP A 186 -24.09 -4.59 -8.33
C TRP A 186 -22.80 -5.32 -7.96
N ARG A 187 -22.15 -5.05 -6.80
CA ARG A 187 -20.99 -5.87 -6.36
C ARG A 187 -21.35 -7.35 -6.20
N GLN A 188 -22.63 -7.66 -5.95
CA GLN A 188 -23.15 -9.03 -5.91
C GLN A 188 -23.44 -9.60 -7.31
N GLN A 189 -23.54 -8.75 -8.33
CA GLN A 189 -23.78 -9.14 -9.73
C GLN A 189 -22.48 -9.51 -10.46
N TYR A 190 -21.33 -9.06 -9.96
CA TYR A 190 -20.01 -9.41 -10.50
C TYR A 190 -19.38 -10.53 -9.66
N SER A 191 -19.42 -11.75 -10.18
CA SER A 191 -18.62 -12.87 -9.68
C SER A 191 -17.47 -13.13 -10.64
N LEU A 192 -16.33 -13.55 -10.08
CA LEU A 192 -15.20 -14.03 -10.88
C LEU A 192 -15.46 -15.48 -11.24
N ASN A 193 -15.61 -15.76 -12.54
CA ASN A 193 -15.65 -17.11 -13.06
C ASN A 193 -14.21 -17.57 -13.36
N ASP A 194 -13.88 -18.82 -13.03
CA ASP A 194 -12.56 -19.42 -13.22
C ASP A 194 -12.53 -20.35 -14.45
N SER A 195 -12.28 -19.78 -15.62
CA SER A 195 -12.08 -20.54 -16.85
C SER A 195 -10.66 -21.13 -16.90
N ASN A 196 -10.48 -22.31 -16.29
CA ASN A 196 -9.20 -23.03 -16.24
C ASN A 196 -8.11 -22.34 -15.41
N ALA A 197 -8.47 -21.70 -14.30
CA ALA A 197 -7.51 -21.06 -13.41
C ALA A 197 -6.41 -22.03 -12.94
N PRO A 198 -5.12 -21.64 -12.98
CA PRO A 198 -4.04 -22.46 -12.44
C PRO A 198 -4.30 -22.71 -10.95
N LYS A 199 -3.83 -23.84 -10.41
CA LYS A 199 -4.03 -24.11 -8.97
C LYS A 199 -3.29 -23.04 -8.15
N PRO A 200 -3.94 -22.42 -7.16
CA PRO A 200 -3.25 -21.53 -6.23
C PRO A 200 -2.09 -22.26 -5.55
N ASN A 201 -1.02 -21.54 -5.27
CA ASN A 201 0.04 -22.07 -4.41
C ASN A 201 -0.57 -22.47 -3.07
N THR A 202 -0.23 -23.67 -2.59
CA THR A 202 -0.71 -24.14 -1.29
C THR A 202 -0.04 -23.28 -0.22
N PRO A 203 -0.78 -22.72 0.76
CA PRO A 203 -0.19 -21.89 1.81
C PRO A 203 0.87 -22.61 2.63
#